data_AF-A0A519MA36-F1
#
_entry.id   AF-A0A519MA36-F1
#
_cell.length_a   1.000
_cell.length_b   1.000
_cell.length_c   1.000
_cell.angle_alpha   90.00
_cell.angle_beta   90.00
_cell.angle_gamma   90.00
#
_symmetry.space_group_name_H-M   'P 1'
#
loop_
_entity.id
_entity.type
_entity.pdbx_description
1 polymer ?
#
loop_
_entity_poly.entity_id
_entity_poly.type
_entity_poly.pdbx_seq_one_letter_code
_entity_poly.pdbx_strand_id
1 'polypeptide(L)'
;MSYPLEAPISPDADGGDWGAPAAPAKGKAKAKPADDGWGSPAPVAKKPSTTKRVAVLGANGKPLKKNGKIVYKTVPISSVAAAPPPPPATTAPYRYKDIYQMELSEEMIFDKKRSRMYHQIKTISLKLPSTLQANVSGLEKNIATFKYSDLVKVFRNNPQTAIWFNAQNDAQHKNLADAFELWLFNSYITKVSNPANDDLASQYGGEREGLLAAQQTAADLVEYEYNLWSF
;
A
#
# COMPACT_ATOMS: atom_id res chain seq x y z
N MET A 1 -17.72 37.55 -44.98
CA MET A 1 -17.73 38.88 -44.34
C MET A 1 -17.45 38.67 -42.87
N SER A 2 -16.19 38.91 -42.49
CA SER A 2 -15.59 38.76 -41.17
C SER A 2 -15.79 40.03 -40.35
N TYR A 3 -16.20 39.91 -39.09
CA TYR A 3 -16.09 40.98 -38.10
C TYR A 3 -15.52 40.41 -36.79
N PRO A 4 -14.73 41.21 -36.06
CA PRO A 4 -13.61 40.71 -35.26
C PRO A 4 -13.90 40.57 -33.77
N LEU A 5 -13.17 39.63 -33.15
CA LEU A 5 -12.87 39.55 -31.72
C LEU A 5 -11.76 40.56 -31.39
N GLU A 6 -11.93 41.35 -30.33
CA GLU A 6 -10.83 41.73 -29.44
C GLU A 6 -11.36 42.46 -28.19
N ALA A 7 -11.01 41.90 -27.03
CA ALA A 7 -11.19 42.53 -25.72
C ALA A 7 -9.92 43.33 -25.38
N PRO A 8 -10.03 44.52 -24.75
CA PRO A 8 -8.87 45.36 -24.48
C PRO A 8 -7.95 44.76 -23.41
N ILE A 9 -6.69 44.63 -23.80
CA ILE A 9 -5.50 44.30 -23.02
C ILE A 9 -5.19 45.47 -22.08
N SER A 10 -4.91 45.20 -20.80
CA SER A 10 -4.44 46.24 -19.88
C SER A 10 -3.01 46.64 -20.23
N PRO A 11 -2.70 47.95 -20.24
CA PRO A 11 -1.37 48.46 -20.44
C PRO A 11 -0.57 48.21 -19.16
N ASP A 12 0.58 47.55 -19.28
CA ASP A 12 1.81 47.82 -18.50
C ASP A 12 2.88 46.77 -18.86
N ALA A 13 2.97 46.47 -20.16
CA ALA A 13 4.14 45.87 -20.77
C ALA A 13 4.88 46.98 -21.52
N ASP A 14 5.78 47.68 -20.83
CA ASP A 14 6.88 48.39 -21.50
C ASP A 14 8.19 47.82 -20.98
N GLY A 15 8.93 47.22 -21.91
CA GLY A 15 10.21 46.58 -21.66
C GLY A 15 11.38 47.56 -21.67
N GLY A 16 12.45 47.17 -20.97
CA GLY A 16 13.77 47.74 -21.16
C GLY A 16 14.53 47.89 -19.84
N ASP A 17 15.34 46.89 -19.49
CA ASP A 17 16.77 47.10 -19.16
C ASP A 17 17.45 45.75 -18.86
N TRP A 18 18.42 45.38 -19.68
CA TRP A 18 19.27 44.21 -19.52
C TRP A 18 20.61 44.65 -18.88
N GLY A 19 20.90 44.18 -17.66
CA GLY A 19 22.29 43.92 -17.22
C GLY A 19 22.89 44.74 -16.06
N ALA A 20 22.75 44.19 -14.83
CA ALA A 20 23.74 44.09 -13.72
C ALA A 20 24.43 45.35 -13.11
N PRO A 21 25.06 45.28 -11.91
CA PRO A 21 24.94 44.36 -10.77
C PRO A 21 24.57 45.07 -9.43
N ALA A 22 23.96 44.34 -8.50
CA ALA A 22 23.63 44.85 -7.16
C ALA A 22 24.82 44.84 -6.19
N ALA A 23 25.08 45.98 -5.54
CA ALA A 23 25.97 46.16 -4.38
C ALA A 23 25.16 46.31 -3.07
N PRO A 24 25.74 46.06 -1.89
CA PRO A 24 25.07 45.34 -0.80
C PRO A 24 24.32 46.25 0.19
N ALA A 25 23.03 45.98 0.42
CA ALA A 25 22.26 46.62 1.48
C ALA A 25 22.42 45.86 2.81
N LYS A 26 22.99 46.58 3.77
CA LYS A 26 23.19 46.20 5.18
C LYS A 26 21.87 45.92 5.90
N GLY A 27 21.91 44.90 6.75
CA GLY A 27 21.08 44.64 7.94
C GLY A 27 19.63 45.15 7.97
N LYS A 28 18.67 44.27 7.74
CA LYS A 28 17.28 44.47 8.20
C LYS A 28 17.04 43.77 9.53
N ALA A 29 16.56 44.57 10.48
CA ALA A 29 16.14 44.19 11.82
C ALA A 29 15.03 43.13 11.80
N LYS A 30 14.96 42.32 12.87
CA LYS A 30 13.89 41.35 13.13
C LYS A 30 12.52 42.03 13.10
N ALA A 31 11.65 41.59 12.20
CA ALA A 31 10.23 41.87 12.30
C ALA A 31 9.68 41.21 13.58
N LYS A 32 9.06 42.01 14.46
CA LYS A 32 8.17 41.49 15.51
C LYS A 32 6.86 41.07 14.83
N PRO A 33 6.24 39.94 15.22
CA PRO A 33 4.92 39.61 14.73
C PRO A 33 3.87 40.55 15.36
N ALA A 34 2.91 40.98 14.55
CA ALA A 34 1.68 41.62 15.01
C ALA A 34 0.85 40.60 15.79
N ASP A 35 0.28 41.03 16.92
CA ASP A 35 -0.54 40.22 17.81
C ASP A 35 -2.00 40.64 17.58
N ASP A 36 -2.75 39.79 16.86
CA ASP A 36 -4.19 39.93 16.72
C ASP A 36 -4.84 39.10 17.83
N GLY A 37 -5.13 39.79 18.93
CA GLY A 37 -5.51 39.22 20.22
C GLY A 37 -6.81 38.42 20.24
N TRP A 38 -6.80 37.20 19.70
CA TRP A 38 -7.73 36.11 19.99
C TRP A 38 -7.04 34.76 19.71
N GLY A 39 -6.44 34.13 20.75
CA GLY A 39 -5.98 32.73 20.74
C GLY A 39 -4.50 32.52 21.10
N SER A 40 -4.23 31.64 22.08
CA SER A 40 -2.86 31.29 22.53
C SER A 40 -2.02 30.67 21.40
N PRO A 41 -0.76 31.10 21.18
CA PRO A 41 0.07 30.54 20.12
C PRO A 41 0.58 29.13 20.50
N ALA A 42 0.41 28.18 19.58
CA ALA A 42 0.95 26.83 19.69
C ALA A 42 2.50 26.86 19.78
N PRO A 43 3.13 25.98 20.59
CA PRO A 43 4.58 25.98 20.75
C PRO A 43 5.27 25.59 19.44
N VAL A 44 6.15 26.48 18.96
CA VAL A 44 7.04 26.23 17.82
C VAL A 44 7.89 24.99 18.10
N ALA A 45 7.78 23.97 17.26
CA ALA A 45 8.59 22.76 17.33
C ALA A 45 10.09 23.12 17.29
N LYS A 46 10.84 22.76 18.34
CA LYS A 46 12.30 22.95 18.40
C LYS A 46 12.95 22.10 17.30
N LYS A 47 13.66 22.74 16.36
CA LYS A 47 14.53 22.04 15.40
C LYS A 47 15.51 21.14 16.17
N PRO A 48 15.72 19.88 15.77
CA PRO A 48 16.62 18.96 16.47
C PRO A 48 18.06 19.52 16.43
N SER A 49 18.76 19.47 17.57
CA SER A 49 20.12 20.02 17.69
C SER A 49 21.09 19.25 16.79
N THR A 50 21.86 19.96 15.97
CA THR A 50 22.77 19.40 14.95
C THR A 50 24.06 18.76 15.52
N THR A 51 24.23 18.74 16.84
CA THR A 51 25.50 18.47 17.48
C THR A 51 25.32 17.73 18.81
N LYS A 52 26.09 16.65 19.05
CA LYS A 52 26.06 15.88 20.30
C LYS A 52 27.41 15.95 21.00
N ARG A 53 27.40 16.10 22.33
CA ARG A 53 28.61 16.02 23.16
C ARG A 53 28.93 14.56 23.44
N VAL A 54 30.12 14.11 23.06
CA VAL A 54 30.59 12.74 23.29
C VAL A 54 31.84 12.80 24.18
N ALA A 55 31.91 11.92 25.19
CA ALA A 55 33.08 11.84 26.06
C ALA A 55 34.31 11.37 25.25
N VAL A 56 35.44 12.04 25.41
CA VAL A 56 36.68 11.64 24.73
C VAL A 56 37.22 10.39 25.43
N LEU A 57 37.34 9.28 24.69
CA LEU A 57 37.90 8.03 25.20
C LEU A 57 39.41 8.01 25.02
N GLY A 58 40.13 7.47 26.00
CA GLY A 58 41.57 7.19 25.90
C GLY A 58 41.83 5.84 25.23
N ALA A 59 43.10 5.49 25.02
CA ALA A 59 43.52 4.23 24.38
C ALA A 59 42.94 2.96 25.05
N ASN A 60 42.49 3.08 26.30
CA ASN A 60 42.00 1.99 27.13
C ASN A 60 40.45 1.91 27.14
N GLY A 61 39.77 2.64 26.25
CA GLY A 61 38.31 2.68 26.15
C GLY A 61 37.59 3.41 27.30
N LYS A 62 38.34 4.01 28.24
CA LYS A 62 37.79 4.77 29.38
C LYS A 62 37.76 6.28 29.08
N PRO A 63 36.76 7.04 29.58
CA PRO A 63 36.67 8.48 29.35
C PRO A 63 37.83 9.23 30.00
N LEU A 64 38.50 10.09 29.23
CA LEU A 64 39.60 10.93 29.72
C LEU A 64 39.09 11.89 30.80
N LYS A 65 39.79 11.89 31.94
CA LYS A 65 39.56 12.85 33.02
C LYS A 65 40.73 13.83 33.07
N LYS A 66 40.44 15.13 33.05
CA LYS A 66 41.42 16.20 33.32
C LYS A 66 40.96 16.93 34.58
N ASN A 67 41.80 16.99 35.61
CA ASN A 67 41.49 17.58 36.91
C ASN A 67 40.19 17.02 37.53
N GLY A 68 40.03 15.69 37.51
CA GLY A 68 38.86 14.99 38.07
C GLY A 68 37.57 15.09 37.25
N LYS A 69 37.52 15.90 36.17
CA LYS A 69 36.34 16.10 35.33
C LYS A 69 36.49 15.40 33.97
N ILE A 70 35.40 14.76 33.50
CA ILE A 70 35.35 14.06 32.21
C ILE A 70 35.43 15.08 31.06
N VAL A 71 36.29 14.82 30.09
CA VAL A 71 36.48 15.68 28.90
C VAL A 71 35.48 15.28 27.81
N TYR A 72 34.72 16.25 27.30
CA TYR A 72 33.75 16.06 26.21
C TYR A 72 34.19 16.80 24.96
N LYS A 73 34.13 16.13 23.80
CA LYS A 73 34.28 16.75 22.48
C LYS A 73 32.91 16.89 21.81
N THR A 74 32.75 18.00 21.10
CA THR A 74 31.56 18.32 20.31
C THR A 74 31.78 17.77 18.91
N VAL A 75 30.92 16.84 18.46
CA VAL A 75 31.05 16.18 17.14
C VAL A 75 29.74 16.32 16.36
N PRO A 76 29.76 16.61 15.04
CA PRO A 76 28.57 16.60 14.20
C PRO A 76 27.97 15.20 14.13
N ILE A 77 26.64 15.12 14.07
CA ILE A 77 25.86 13.87 14.15
C ILE A 77 26.15 12.89 12.98
N SER A 78 26.82 13.35 11.92
CA SER A 78 27.15 12.56 10.73
C SER A 78 28.19 11.45 10.92
N SER A 79 28.92 11.40 12.05
CA SER A 79 29.99 10.42 12.27
C SER A 79 29.61 9.24 13.18
N VAL A 80 28.33 9.07 13.51
CA VAL A 80 27.84 7.88 14.22
C VAL A 80 27.05 7.06 13.20
N ALA A 81 27.51 5.83 12.93
CA ALA A 81 26.80 4.89 12.06
C ALA A 81 25.32 4.85 12.48
N ALA A 82 24.46 5.39 11.62
CA ALA A 82 23.03 5.45 11.86
C ALA A 82 22.50 4.02 11.86
N ALA A 83 21.92 3.61 12.99
CA ALA A 83 21.04 2.45 13.00
C ALA A 83 19.99 2.64 11.89
N PRO A 84 19.61 1.57 11.15
CA PRO A 84 18.62 1.70 10.09
C PRO A 84 17.39 2.42 10.66
N PRO A 85 16.86 3.43 9.95
CA PRO A 85 15.74 4.21 10.45
C PRO A 85 14.60 3.24 10.80
N PRO A 86 13.97 3.37 11.98
CA PRO A 86 12.80 2.58 12.31
C PRO A 86 11.80 2.74 11.15
N PRO A 87 11.13 1.65 10.71
CA PRO A 87 10.17 1.73 9.63
C PRO A 87 9.17 2.86 9.94
N PRO A 88 8.79 3.67 8.93
CA PRO A 88 7.91 4.80 9.15
C PRO A 88 6.68 4.33 9.92
N ALA A 89 6.34 5.02 11.01
CA ALA A 89 5.15 4.74 11.79
C ALA A 89 3.95 4.96 10.86
N THR A 90 3.44 3.89 10.27
CA THR A 90 2.26 3.95 9.44
C THR A 90 1.10 4.36 10.35
N THR A 91 0.48 5.50 10.08
CA THR A 91 -0.79 5.91 10.69
C THR A 91 -1.94 4.97 10.29
N ALA A 92 -1.68 4.02 9.38
CA ALA A 92 -2.64 2.99 8.99
C ALA A 92 -2.79 1.94 10.11
N PRO A 93 -4.03 1.61 10.52
CA PRO A 93 -4.29 0.64 11.58
C PRO A 93 -3.87 -0.80 11.23
N TYR A 94 -3.65 -1.11 9.95
CA TYR A 94 -3.28 -2.45 9.47
C TYR A 94 -2.04 -2.38 8.56
N ARG A 95 -1.11 -3.32 8.72
CA ARG A 95 0.04 -3.47 7.83
C ARG A 95 -0.32 -4.36 6.65
N TYR A 96 0.38 -4.20 5.54
CA TYR A 96 0.18 -5.05 4.35
C TYR A 96 0.41 -6.55 4.64
N LYS A 97 1.29 -6.89 5.59
CA LYS A 97 1.55 -8.28 5.99
C LYS A 97 0.43 -8.90 6.83
N ASP A 98 -0.40 -8.06 7.44
CA ASP A 98 -1.48 -8.50 8.32
C ASP A 98 -2.71 -8.95 7.52
N ILE A 99 -2.75 -8.62 6.23
CA ILE A 99 -3.82 -8.95 5.29
C ILE A 99 -3.36 -10.15 4.45
N TYR A 100 -3.70 -11.36 4.90
CA TYR A 100 -3.30 -12.61 4.24
C TYR A 100 -4.47 -13.43 3.69
N GLN A 101 -5.72 -12.98 3.89
CA GLN A 101 -6.91 -13.61 3.32
C GLN A 101 -7.44 -12.78 2.15
N MET A 102 -7.80 -13.47 1.07
CA MET A 102 -8.43 -12.88 -0.10
C MET A 102 -9.59 -13.75 -0.56
N GLU A 103 -10.64 -13.09 -1.04
CA GLU A 103 -11.81 -13.74 -1.63
C GLU A 103 -11.87 -13.35 -3.10
N LEU A 104 -12.01 -14.35 -3.97
CA LEU A 104 -12.13 -14.18 -5.41
C LEU A 104 -13.57 -14.48 -5.81
N SER A 105 -14.16 -13.61 -6.63
CA SER A 105 -15.47 -13.83 -7.21
C SER A 105 -15.33 -14.00 -8.70
N GLU A 106 -15.80 -15.14 -9.20
CA GLU A 106 -15.79 -15.51 -10.61
C GLU A 106 -17.18 -15.85 -11.11
N GLU A 107 -17.36 -15.72 -12.42
CA GLU A 107 -18.55 -16.19 -13.11
C GLU A 107 -18.22 -17.38 -13.99
N MET A 108 -19.06 -18.38 -13.87
CA MET A 108 -19.00 -19.58 -14.68
C MET A 108 -20.00 -19.44 -15.83
N ILE A 109 -19.48 -19.42 -17.06
CA ILE A 109 -20.27 -19.22 -18.26
C ILE A 109 -20.16 -20.48 -19.13
N PHE A 110 -21.31 -21.05 -19.48
CA PHE A 110 -21.38 -22.20 -20.38
C PHE A 110 -21.54 -21.75 -21.84
N ASP A 111 -20.58 -22.12 -22.70
CA ASP A 111 -20.69 -21.95 -24.15
C ASP A 111 -21.29 -23.23 -24.77
N LYS A 112 -22.57 -23.13 -25.14
CA LYS A 112 -23.34 -24.21 -25.77
C LYS A 112 -22.78 -24.71 -27.09
N LYS A 113 -22.07 -23.88 -27.87
CA LYS A 113 -21.59 -24.28 -29.20
C LYS A 113 -20.34 -25.13 -29.14
N ARG A 114 -19.53 -24.91 -28.11
CA ARG A 114 -18.25 -25.59 -27.90
C ARG A 114 -18.32 -26.59 -26.75
N SER A 115 -19.48 -26.71 -26.12
CA SER A 115 -19.75 -27.59 -24.98
C SER A 115 -18.66 -27.45 -23.91
N ARG A 116 -18.32 -26.21 -23.57
CA ARG A 116 -17.20 -25.83 -22.70
C ARG A 116 -17.61 -24.82 -21.65
N MET A 117 -17.05 -24.96 -20.45
CA MET A 117 -17.21 -23.98 -19.38
C MET A 117 -16.05 -22.99 -19.39
N TYR A 118 -16.37 -21.71 -19.20
CA TYR A 118 -15.41 -20.63 -19.04
C TYR A 118 -15.53 -20.04 -17.63
N HIS A 119 -14.40 -19.94 -16.95
CA HIS A 119 -14.29 -19.25 -15.67
C HIS A 119 -13.79 -17.84 -15.91
N GLN A 120 -14.59 -16.84 -15.54
CA GLN A 120 -14.21 -15.43 -15.66
C GLN A 120 -14.13 -14.77 -14.28
N ILE A 121 -12.92 -14.44 -13.86
CA ILE A 121 -12.68 -13.71 -12.61
C ILE A 121 -13.19 -12.26 -12.76
N LYS A 122 -14.08 -11.83 -11.86
CA LYS A 122 -14.63 -10.47 -11.84
C LYS A 122 -13.96 -9.57 -10.83
N THR A 123 -13.86 -10.03 -9.59
CA THR A 123 -13.39 -9.20 -8.47
C THR A 123 -12.49 -9.98 -7.54
N ILE A 124 -11.54 -9.27 -6.94
CA ILE A 124 -10.71 -9.76 -5.84
C ILE A 124 -10.95 -8.84 -4.65
N SER A 125 -11.34 -9.44 -3.52
CA SER A 125 -11.65 -8.77 -2.27
C SER A 125 -10.59 -9.11 -1.21
N LEU A 126 -10.10 -8.10 -0.50
CA LEU A 126 -9.17 -8.28 0.61
C LEU A 126 -9.93 -8.37 1.93
N LYS A 127 -9.73 -9.45 2.66
CA LYS A 127 -10.39 -9.69 3.95
C LYS A 127 -9.41 -9.47 5.10
N LEU A 128 -9.89 -8.80 6.14
CA LEU A 128 -9.19 -8.70 7.40
C LEU A 128 -9.45 -9.98 8.20
N PRO A 129 -8.41 -10.74 8.57
CA PRO A 129 -8.58 -11.96 9.33
C PRO A 129 -9.17 -11.68 10.72
N SER A 130 -10.05 -12.57 11.16
CA SER A 130 -10.62 -12.57 12.52
C SER A 130 -9.56 -12.85 13.59
N THR A 131 -8.55 -13.65 13.25
CA THR A 131 -7.47 -14.07 14.16
C THR A 131 -6.41 -13.00 14.41
N LEU A 132 -6.48 -11.85 13.73
CA LEU A 132 -5.53 -10.76 13.91
C LEU A 132 -5.81 -10.02 15.23
N GLN A 133 -4.81 -9.90 16.11
CA GLN A 133 -4.97 -9.20 17.40
C GLN A 133 -5.35 -7.71 17.25
N ALA A 134 -4.96 -7.06 16.16
CA ALA A 134 -5.34 -5.67 15.87
C ALA A 134 -6.78 -5.54 15.34
N ASN A 135 -7.46 -6.66 15.02
CA ASN A 135 -8.87 -6.66 14.66
C ASN A 135 -9.73 -6.68 15.92
N VAL A 136 -10.06 -5.49 16.43
CA VAL A 136 -10.88 -5.30 17.65
C VAL A 136 -12.27 -5.93 17.51
N SER A 137 -12.80 -6.06 16.29
CA SER A 137 -14.12 -6.63 16.04
C SER A 137 -14.15 -8.16 16.13
N GLY A 138 -13.00 -8.85 16.04
CA GLY A 138 -12.91 -10.31 16.08
C GLY A 138 -13.66 -11.05 14.95
N LEU A 139 -14.21 -10.31 13.98
CA LEU A 139 -14.97 -10.83 12.84
C LEU A 139 -14.19 -10.54 11.55
N GLU A 140 -14.35 -11.42 10.56
CA GLU A 140 -13.77 -11.19 9.24
C GLU A 140 -14.45 -10.00 8.57
N LYS A 141 -13.65 -9.00 8.19
CA LYS A 141 -14.16 -7.75 7.59
C LYS A 141 -13.62 -7.57 6.19
N ASN A 142 -14.50 -7.25 5.23
CA ASN A 142 -14.05 -6.84 3.90
C ASN A 142 -13.43 -5.44 3.96
N ILE A 143 -12.19 -5.31 3.50
CA ILE A 143 -11.44 -4.04 3.49
C ILE A 143 -11.73 -3.29 2.19
N ALA A 144 -11.51 -3.98 1.08
CA ALA A 144 -11.64 -3.41 -0.26
C ALA A 144 -11.88 -4.51 -1.27
N THR A 145 -12.73 -4.21 -2.25
CA THR A 145 -13.00 -5.06 -3.40
C THR A 145 -12.53 -4.34 -4.66
N PHE A 146 -11.70 -5.02 -5.45
CA PHE A 146 -11.12 -4.48 -6.66
C PHE A 146 -11.65 -5.24 -7.88
N LYS A 147 -11.85 -4.51 -8.97
CA LYS A 147 -12.17 -5.10 -10.27
C LYS A 147 -10.91 -5.79 -10.83
N TYR A 148 -11.06 -7.03 -11.26
CA TYR A 148 -9.94 -7.83 -11.75
C TYR A 148 -9.24 -7.19 -12.97
N SER A 149 -9.99 -6.58 -13.89
CA SER A 149 -9.42 -5.91 -15.07
C SER A 149 -8.44 -4.79 -14.73
N ASP A 150 -8.63 -4.10 -13.60
CA ASP A 150 -7.73 -3.03 -13.17
C ASP A 150 -6.53 -3.59 -12.42
N LEU A 151 -6.71 -4.68 -11.66
CA LEU A 151 -5.59 -5.41 -11.05
C LEU A 151 -4.64 -5.98 -12.11
N VAL A 152 -5.16 -6.51 -13.22
CA VAL A 152 -4.33 -6.97 -14.35
C VAL A 152 -3.39 -5.85 -14.82
N LYS A 153 -3.88 -4.62 -14.97
CA LYS A 153 -3.03 -3.48 -15.36
C LYS A 153 -1.93 -3.22 -14.32
N VAL A 154 -2.27 -3.29 -13.04
CA VAL A 154 -1.30 -3.11 -11.94
C VAL A 154 -0.23 -4.20 -11.96
N PHE A 155 -0.62 -5.47 -12.16
CA PHE A 155 0.32 -6.59 -12.20
C PHE A 155 1.23 -6.55 -13.42
N ARG A 156 0.71 -6.13 -14.58
CA ARG A 156 1.51 -5.95 -15.80
C ARG A 156 2.48 -4.78 -15.69
N ASN A 157 2.08 -3.67 -15.05
CA ASN A 157 2.92 -2.50 -14.84
C ASN A 157 4.03 -2.73 -13.80
N ASN A 158 3.90 -3.74 -12.94
CA ASN A 158 4.87 -4.05 -11.88
C ASN A 158 5.44 -5.48 -12.02
N PRO A 159 6.18 -5.78 -13.11
CA PRO A 159 6.64 -7.15 -13.39
C PRO A 159 7.66 -7.68 -12.39
N GLN A 160 8.34 -6.82 -11.63
CA GLN A 160 9.35 -7.23 -10.65
C GLN A 160 8.74 -7.66 -9.30
N THR A 161 7.56 -7.14 -8.94
CA THR A 161 6.91 -7.43 -7.66
C THR A 161 5.74 -8.38 -7.80
N ALA A 162 5.04 -8.34 -8.93
CA ALA A 162 3.87 -9.19 -9.21
C ALA A 162 4.29 -10.48 -9.92
N ILE A 163 5.11 -11.29 -9.24
CA ILE A 163 5.64 -12.55 -9.76
C ILE A 163 4.93 -13.72 -9.09
N TRP A 164 4.44 -14.66 -9.89
CA TRP A 164 4.00 -15.96 -9.40
C TRP A 164 5.15 -16.95 -9.50
N PHE A 165 5.51 -17.52 -8.35
CA PHE A 165 6.61 -18.48 -8.22
C PHE A 165 6.05 -19.90 -8.21
N ASN A 166 6.58 -20.75 -9.08
CA ASN A 166 6.33 -22.18 -9.03
C ASN A 166 7.42 -22.84 -8.17
N ALA A 167 7.03 -23.42 -7.03
CA ALA A 167 7.98 -24.12 -6.16
C ALA A 167 8.58 -25.40 -6.79
N GLN A 168 7.91 -25.98 -7.79
CA GLN A 168 8.34 -27.21 -8.46
C GLN A 168 9.20 -26.96 -9.71
N ASN A 169 9.22 -25.73 -10.23
CA ASN A 169 9.99 -25.36 -11.41
C ASN A 169 10.42 -23.88 -11.34
N ASP A 170 11.71 -23.65 -11.10
CA ASP A 170 12.33 -22.34 -10.95
C ASP A 170 12.79 -21.72 -12.29
N ALA A 171 12.79 -22.49 -13.38
CA ALA A 171 13.32 -22.05 -14.66
C ALA A 171 12.54 -20.89 -15.30
N GLN A 172 11.24 -20.78 -15.00
CA GLN A 172 10.42 -19.70 -15.52
C GLN A 172 9.34 -19.26 -14.51
N HIS A 173 9.45 -18.03 -14.05
CA HIS A 173 8.38 -17.39 -13.30
C HIS A 173 7.36 -16.75 -14.25
N LYS A 174 6.11 -16.66 -13.81
CA LYS A 174 5.03 -16.02 -14.56
C LYS A 174 4.62 -14.72 -13.89
N ASN A 175 4.01 -13.81 -14.63
CA ASN A 175 3.35 -12.68 -14.01
C ASN A 175 2.11 -13.18 -13.25
N LEU A 176 1.80 -12.56 -12.13
CA LEU A 176 0.64 -12.90 -11.32
C LEU A 176 -0.69 -12.76 -12.10
N ALA A 177 -0.78 -11.82 -13.06
CA ALA A 177 -1.93 -11.75 -13.98
C ALA A 177 -2.10 -13.04 -14.81
N ASP A 178 -1.02 -13.56 -15.38
CA ASP A 178 -1.05 -14.82 -16.17
C ASP A 178 -1.40 -16.02 -15.28
N ALA A 179 -0.93 -16.02 -14.03
CA ALA A 179 -1.21 -17.11 -13.10
C ALA A 179 -2.70 -17.18 -12.73
N PHE A 180 -3.37 -16.04 -12.55
CA PHE A 180 -4.81 -16.00 -12.32
C PHE A 180 -5.61 -16.41 -13.57
N GLU A 181 -5.18 -15.99 -14.76
CA GLU A 181 -5.83 -16.37 -16.02
C GLU A 181 -5.71 -17.88 -16.30
N LEU A 182 -4.58 -18.48 -15.95
CA LEU A 182 -4.35 -19.93 -16.04
C LEU A 182 -4.90 -20.70 -14.84
N TRP A 183 -5.59 -20.04 -13.90
CA TRP A 183 -6.20 -20.64 -12.71
C TRP A 183 -5.19 -21.45 -11.85
N LEU A 184 -3.95 -20.95 -11.74
CA LEU A 184 -2.84 -21.62 -11.02
C LEU A 184 -2.85 -21.42 -9.49
N PHE A 185 -4.02 -21.18 -8.91
CA PHE A 185 -4.17 -21.02 -7.46
C PHE A 185 -4.91 -22.20 -6.85
N ASN A 186 -4.80 -22.33 -5.53
CA ASN A 186 -5.55 -23.29 -4.76
C ASN A 186 -6.41 -22.54 -3.75
N SER A 187 -7.72 -22.76 -3.81
CA SER A 187 -8.72 -22.16 -2.92
C SER A 187 -9.88 -23.13 -2.70
N TYR A 188 -10.67 -22.88 -1.65
CA TYR A 188 -11.94 -23.55 -1.44
C TYR A 188 -13.10 -22.59 -1.75
N ILE A 189 -14.24 -23.16 -2.11
CA ILE A 189 -15.45 -22.39 -2.43
C ILE A 189 -16.09 -21.94 -1.13
N THR A 190 -16.33 -20.63 -0.96
CA THR A 190 -17.01 -20.07 0.21
C THR A 190 -18.50 -19.85 -0.03
N LYS A 191 -18.86 -19.49 -1.26
CA LYS A 191 -20.22 -19.15 -1.69
C LYS A 191 -20.51 -19.69 -3.07
N VAL A 192 -21.76 -20.11 -3.25
CA VAL A 192 -22.29 -20.61 -4.53
C VAL A 192 -23.62 -19.93 -4.75
N SER A 193 -23.78 -19.29 -5.91
CA SER A 193 -24.96 -18.55 -6.37
C SER A 193 -26.23 -18.75 -5.52
N ASN A 194 -26.41 -17.94 -4.48
CA ASN A 194 -27.57 -18.00 -3.59
C ASN A 194 -28.27 -16.63 -3.47
N PRO A 195 -29.61 -16.60 -3.33
CA PRO A 195 -30.34 -15.34 -3.16
C PRO A 195 -30.03 -14.61 -1.86
N ALA A 196 -29.72 -15.37 -0.81
CA ALA A 196 -29.46 -14.83 0.53
C ALA A 196 -28.03 -14.30 0.72
N ASN A 197 -27.11 -14.55 -0.22
CA ASN A 197 -25.69 -14.19 -0.13
C ASN A 197 -24.99 -14.76 1.12
N ASP A 198 -25.49 -15.89 1.63
CA ASP A 198 -24.95 -16.59 2.79
C ASP A 198 -23.69 -17.39 2.42
N ASP A 199 -22.78 -17.55 3.38
CA ASP A 199 -21.64 -18.46 3.24
C ASP A 199 -22.11 -19.92 3.37
N LEU A 200 -21.38 -20.86 2.75
CA LEU A 200 -21.65 -22.29 2.89
C LEU A 200 -21.60 -22.73 4.35
N ALA A 201 -20.71 -22.17 5.17
CA ALA A 201 -20.65 -22.45 6.60
C ALA A 201 -21.95 -22.06 7.33
N SER A 202 -22.55 -20.91 7.00
CA SER A 202 -23.83 -20.49 7.57
C SER A 202 -25.01 -21.32 7.05
N GLN A 203 -24.97 -21.74 5.77
CA GLN A 203 -26.04 -22.52 5.17
C GLN A 203 -26.09 -23.97 5.69
N TYR A 204 -24.92 -24.57 5.93
CA TYR A 204 -24.79 -25.97 6.36
C TYR A 204 -24.62 -26.12 7.90
N GLY A 205 -24.70 -25.01 8.65
CA GLY A 205 -24.81 -25.03 10.11
C GLY A 205 -23.49 -25.16 10.89
N GLY A 206 -22.35 -24.94 10.25
CA GLY A 206 -21.04 -25.01 10.91
C GLY A 206 -19.86 -24.92 9.94
N GLU A 207 -18.68 -24.60 10.48
CA GLU A 207 -17.44 -24.46 9.69
C GLU A 207 -16.99 -25.79 9.07
N ARG A 208 -17.11 -26.88 9.85
CA ARG A 208 -16.73 -28.22 9.39
C ARG A 208 -17.64 -28.68 8.26
N GLU A 209 -18.94 -28.50 8.43
CA GLU A 209 -19.97 -28.84 7.45
C GLU A 209 -19.84 -27.95 6.21
N GLY A 210 -19.54 -26.66 6.39
CA GLY A 210 -19.27 -25.72 5.30
C GLY A 210 -18.06 -26.13 4.46
N LEU A 211 -16.98 -26.60 5.08
CA LEU A 211 -15.80 -27.09 4.37
C LEU A 211 -16.08 -28.39 3.60
N LEU A 212 -16.87 -29.30 4.17
CA LEU A 212 -17.32 -30.50 3.46
C LEU A 212 -18.23 -30.14 2.28
N ALA A 213 -19.16 -29.19 2.47
CA ALA A 213 -20.02 -28.69 1.41
C ALA A 213 -19.23 -28.00 0.30
N ALA A 214 -18.15 -27.27 0.63
CA ALA A 214 -17.25 -26.67 -0.35
C ALA A 214 -16.55 -27.74 -1.20
N GLN A 215 -16.09 -28.83 -0.59
CA GLN A 215 -15.49 -29.96 -1.31
C GLN A 215 -16.52 -30.68 -2.20
N GLN A 216 -17.72 -30.92 -1.68
CA GLN A 216 -18.82 -31.51 -2.45
C GLN A 216 -19.18 -30.63 -3.64
N THR A 217 -19.34 -29.32 -3.43
CA THR A 217 -19.65 -28.40 -4.53
C THR A 217 -18.53 -28.40 -5.56
N ALA A 218 -17.25 -28.42 -5.15
CA ALA A 218 -16.14 -28.52 -6.09
C ALA A 218 -16.19 -29.81 -6.92
N ALA A 219 -16.56 -30.95 -6.31
CA ALA A 219 -16.77 -32.21 -7.03
C ALA A 219 -17.95 -32.13 -8.00
N ASP A 220 -19.09 -31.58 -7.57
CA ASP A 220 -20.29 -31.38 -8.38
C ASP A 220 -20.00 -30.51 -9.61
N LEU A 221 -19.14 -29.48 -9.46
CA LEU A 221 -18.71 -28.63 -10.57
C LEU A 221 -17.87 -29.39 -11.60
N VAL A 222 -16.97 -30.26 -11.14
CA VAL A 222 -16.16 -31.11 -12.03
C VAL A 222 -17.05 -32.12 -12.76
N GLU A 223 -18.03 -32.72 -12.06
CA GLU A 223 -19.02 -33.59 -12.69
C GLU A 223 -19.88 -32.85 -13.70
N TYR A 224 -20.28 -31.61 -13.39
CA TYR A 224 -21.00 -30.75 -14.33
C TYR A 224 -20.16 -30.49 -15.58
N GLU A 225 -18.90 -30.08 -15.44
CA GLU A 225 -17.97 -29.89 -16.55
C GLU A 225 -17.78 -31.15 -17.39
N TYR A 226 -17.72 -32.32 -16.76
CA TYR A 226 -17.64 -33.60 -17.45
C TYR A 226 -18.91 -33.88 -18.27
N ASN A 227 -20.08 -33.64 -17.70
CA ASN A 227 -21.37 -33.83 -18.37
C ASN A 227 -21.58 -32.86 -19.54
N LEU A 228 -20.85 -31.74 -19.61
CA LEU A 228 -20.92 -30.82 -20.74
C LEU A 228 -20.56 -31.49 -22.08
N TRP A 229 -19.76 -32.55 -22.07
CA TRP A 229 -19.40 -33.32 -23.28
C TRP A 229 -20.58 -34.00 -23.97
N SER A 230 -21.73 -34.12 -23.30
CA SER A 230 -22.94 -34.74 -23.86
C SER A 230 -23.88 -33.78 -24.60
N PHE A 231 -23.57 -32.47 -24.63
CA PHE A 231 -24.37 -31.43 -25.26
C PHE A 231 -23.94 -31.08 -26.68
#